data_AF-A0A8T7C2R9-F1
#
_entry.id   AF-A0A8T7C2R9-F1
#
_cell.length_a   1.000
_cell.length_b   1.000
_cell.length_c   1.000
_cell.angle_alpha   90.00
_cell.angle_beta   90.00
_cell.angle_gamma   90.00
#
_symmetry.space_group_name_H-M   'P 1'
#
loop_
_entity.id
_entity.type
_entity.pdbx_description
1 polymer ?
#
loop_
_entity_poly.entity_id
_entity_poly.type
_entity_poly.pdbx_seq_one_letter_code
_entity_poly.pdbx_strand_id
1 'polypeptide(L)'
;MARVSKRRVMSDINVVPYIDVMLVLLIIFMVTAPLLTQGIEVELPAADAAPIDEALLQDKDPLILTVNAAGDYFLSIGADEELSISEAEVIRRAQVAIRA
;
A
#
# COMPACT_ATOMS: atom_id res chain seq x y z
N MET A 1 -57.31 -25.14 -59.52
CA MET A 1 -57.14 -24.38 -58.25
C MET A 1 -55.93 -24.92 -57.52
N ALA A 2 -54.81 -24.19 -57.51
CA ALA A 2 -53.55 -24.64 -56.92
C ALA A 2 -53.51 -24.38 -55.41
N ARG A 3 -53.07 -25.39 -54.64
CA ARG A 3 -52.87 -25.31 -53.18
C ARG A 3 -51.66 -24.44 -52.85
N VAL A 4 -51.85 -23.42 -52.01
CA VAL A 4 -50.75 -22.72 -51.35
C VAL A 4 -50.57 -23.33 -49.96
N SER A 5 -49.55 -24.17 -49.81
CA SER A 5 -49.10 -24.66 -48.50
C SER A 5 -48.19 -23.62 -47.86
N LYS A 6 -48.62 -23.03 -46.75
CA LYS A 6 -47.84 -22.05 -45.99
C LYS A 6 -46.67 -22.77 -45.32
N ARG A 7 -45.47 -22.67 -45.90
CA ARG A 7 -44.22 -23.15 -45.31
C ARG A 7 -43.96 -22.33 -44.04
N ARG A 8 -44.04 -22.96 -42.86
CA ARG A 8 -43.61 -22.33 -41.59
C ARG A 8 -42.10 -22.13 -41.66
N VAL A 9 -41.66 -20.89 -41.50
CA VAL A 9 -40.24 -20.56 -41.32
C VAL A 9 -39.88 -20.96 -39.90
N MET A 10 -39.00 -21.94 -39.75
CA MET A 10 -38.39 -22.28 -38.46
C MET A 10 -37.20 -21.33 -38.27
N SER A 11 -37.27 -20.50 -37.23
CA SER A 11 -36.19 -19.62 -36.82
C SER A 11 -35.55 -20.20 -35.56
N ASP A 12 -34.76 -21.26 -35.72
CA ASP A 12 -33.92 -21.75 -34.64
C ASP A 12 -32.74 -20.78 -34.49
N ILE A 13 -32.65 -20.12 -33.35
CA ILE A 13 -31.48 -19.30 -33.02
C ILE A 13 -30.31 -20.28 -32.88
N ASN A 14 -29.28 -20.11 -33.71
CA ASN A 14 -28.01 -20.78 -33.45
C ASN A 14 -27.53 -20.32 -32.06
N VAL A 15 -27.46 -21.23 -31.08
CA VAL A 15 -27.03 -20.94 -29.71
C VAL A 15 -25.49 -20.88 -29.60
N VAL A 16 -24.79 -21.40 -30.62
CA VAL A 16 -23.33 -21.41 -30.75
C VAL A 16 -22.67 -20.02 -30.58
N PRO A 17 -23.20 -18.90 -31.11
CA PRO A 17 -22.60 -17.58 -30.93
C PRO A 17 -22.61 -17.09 -29.48
N TYR A 18 -23.64 -17.44 -28.70
CA TYR A 18 -23.73 -17.01 -27.29
C TYR A 18 -22.80 -17.80 -26.40
N ILE A 19 -22.69 -19.11 -26.66
CA ILE A 19 -21.77 -19.99 -25.93
C ILE A 19 -20.32 -19.54 -26.17
N ASP A 20 -19.96 -19.18 -27.41
CA ASP A 20 -18.62 -18.69 -27.74
C ASP A 20 -18.25 -17.42 -26.97
N VAL A 21 -19.14 -16.43 -26.92
CA VAL A 21 -18.92 -15.20 -26.14
C VAL A 21 -18.77 -15.49 -24.64
N MET A 22 -19.61 -16.37 -24.09
CA MET A 22 -19.52 -16.74 -22.67
C MET A 22 -18.21 -17.48 -22.36
N LEU A 23 -17.75 -18.38 -23.24
CA LEU A 23 -16.50 -19.13 -23.07
C LEU A 23 -15.27 -18.21 -23.19
N VAL A 24 -15.28 -17.26 -24.13
CA VAL A 24 -14.20 -16.25 -24.26
C VAL A 24 -14.06 -15.44 -22.97
N LEU A 25 -15.16 -15.01 -22.35
CA LEU A 25 -15.13 -14.29 -21.08
C LEU A 25 -14.53 -15.13 -19.94
N LEU A 26 -14.85 -16.43 -19.88
CA LEU A 26 -14.26 -17.34 -18.88
C LEU A 26 -12.75 -17.52 -19.08
N ILE A 27 -12.29 -17.64 -20.33
CA ILE A 27 -10.86 -17.76 -20.65
C ILE A 27 -10.11 -16.48 -20.24
N ILE A 28 -10.67 -15.30 -20.50
CA ILE A 28 -10.07 -14.02 -20.10
C ILE A 28 -9.86 -13.98 -18.57
N PHE A 29 -10.87 -14.34 -17.78
CA PHE A 29 -10.74 -14.37 -16.32
C PHE A 29 -9.74 -15.42 -15.81
N MET A 30 -9.69 -16.60 -16.42
CA MET A 30 -8.73 -17.65 -16.06
C MET A 30 -7.29 -17.22 -16.33
N VAL A 31 -7.03 -16.47 -17.40
CA VAL A 31 -5.69 -16.02 -17.81
C VAL A 31 -5.22 -14.79 -17.02
N THR A 32 -6.10 -13.90 -16.57
CA THR A 32 -5.70 -12.70 -15.82
C THR A 32 -5.35 -12.97 -14.36
N ALA A 33 -5.92 -14.02 -13.74
CA ALA A 33 -5.62 -14.40 -12.35
C ALA A 33 -4.11 -14.65 -12.06
N PRO A 34 -3.35 -15.43 -12.86
CA PRO A 34 -1.91 -15.64 -12.63
C PRO A 34 -1.05 -14.39 -12.87
N LEU A 35 -1.57 -13.32 -13.46
CA LEU A 35 -0.84 -12.07 -13.64
C LEU A 35 -0.84 -11.18 -12.39
N LEU A 36 -1.74 -11.44 -11.43
CA LEU A 36 -1.83 -10.69 -10.17
C LEU A 36 -0.79 -11.14 -9.13
N THR A 37 -0.08 -12.23 -9.35
CA THR A 37 0.85 -12.81 -8.37
C THR A 37 2.31 -12.41 -8.57
N GLN A 38 2.62 -11.48 -9.50
CA GLN A 38 3.96 -10.90 -9.62
C GLN A 38 4.21 -9.86 -8.52
N GLY A 39 4.16 -10.31 -7.26
CA GLY A 39 4.75 -9.59 -6.15
C GLY A 39 6.25 -9.85 -6.16
N ILE A 40 7.05 -8.80 -6.26
CA ILE A 40 8.49 -8.90 -6.00
C ILE A 40 8.63 -9.26 -4.52
N GLU A 41 9.27 -10.38 -4.21
CA GLU A 41 9.63 -10.73 -2.84
C GLU A 41 10.75 -9.78 -2.40
N VAL A 42 10.38 -8.78 -1.61
CA VAL A 42 11.33 -7.81 -1.04
C VAL A 42 11.72 -8.31 0.33
N GLU A 43 12.97 -8.76 0.47
CA GLU A 43 13.56 -9.01 1.78
C GLU A 43 13.78 -7.67 2.48
N LEU A 44 12.82 -7.27 3.32
CA LEU A 44 13.01 -6.14 4.22
C LEU A 44 14.04 -6.54 5.27
N PRO A 45 15.10 -5.74 5.49
CA PRO A 45 16.02 -6.01 6.58
C PRO A 45 15.24 -6.01 7.88
N ALA A 46 15.46 -7.04 8.72
CA ALA A 46 14.95 -7.03 10.08
C ALA A 46 15.52 -5.78 10.77
N ALA A 47 14.67 -4.80 11.04
CA ALA A 47 15.07 -3.69 11.87
C ALA A 47 15.30 -4.26 13.28
N ASP A 48 16.53 -4.17 13.79
CA ASP A 48 16.87 -4.43 15.20
C ASP A 48 16.23 -3.42 16.16
N ALA A 49 15.19 -2.70 15.72
CA ALA A 49 14.41 -1.82 16.57
C ALA A 49 13.57 -2.70 17.49
N ALA A 50 13.97 -2.78 18.75
CA ALA A 50 13.08 -3.23 19.80
C ALA A 50 11.75 -2.47 19.66
N PRO A 51 10.59 -3.16 19.70
CA PRO A 51 9.31 -2.49 19.79
C PRO A 51 9.40 -1.48 20.92
N ILE A 52 9.15 -0.21 20.62
CA ILE A 52 9.09 0.80 21.68
C ILE A 52 7.88 0.42 22.53
N ASP A 53 8.12 0.08 23.80
CA ASP A 53 7.04 -0.21 24.75
C ASP A 53 6.14 1.03 24.80
N GLU A 54 4.88 0.91 24.35
CA GLU A 54 3.93 2.03 24.38
C GLU A 54 3.72 2.56 25.80
N ALA A 55 3.96 1.71 26.81
CA ALA A 55 4.00 2.09 28.22
C ALA A 55 5.15 3.05 28.57
N LEU A 56 6.28 3.01 27.86
CA LEU A 56 7.39 3.96 28.02
C LEU A 56 7.12 5.31 27.33
N LEU A 57 6.19 5.35 26.37
CA LEU A 57 5.77 6.58 25.67
C LEU A 57 4.67 7.35 26.40
N GLN A 58 3.93 6.71 27.33
CA GLN A 58 2.84 7.38 28.05
C GLN A 58 3.32 8.44 29.05
N ASP A 59 4.53 8.29 29.59
CA ASP A 59 5.07 9.18 30.63
C ASP A 59 6.30 9.99 30.17
N LYS A 60 6.73 9.87 28.91
CA LYS A 60 7.91 10.59 28.39
C LYS A 60 7.65 11.19 27.01
N ASP A 61 7.87 12.49 26.89
CA ASP A 61 7.89 13.19 25.61
C ASP A 61 9.04 12.62 24.75
N PRO A 62 8.76 12.10 23.54
CA PRO A 62 9.81 11.57 22.67
C PRO A 62 10.72 12.70 22.19
N LEU A 63 12.03 12.46 22.27
CA LEU A 63 13.05 13.36 21.75
C LEU A 63 13.37 12.99 20.29
N ILE A 64 13.05 13.87 19.35
CA ILE A 64 13.27 13.66 17.92
C ILE A 64 14.43 14.55 17.46
N LEU A 65 15.52 13.92 16.98
CA LEU A 65 16.65 14.61 16.35
C LEU A 65 16.58 14.42 14.83
N THR A 66 16.28 15.50 14.11
CA THR A 66 16.27 15.55 12.65
C THR A 66 17.58 16.15 12.14
N VAL A 67 18.18 15.53 11.12
CA VAL A 67 19.39 16.02 10.45
C VAL A 67 19.07 16.24 8.98
N ASN A 68 19.25 17.46 8.49
CA ASN A 68 19.01 17.76 7.07
C ASN A 68 20.24 17.45 6.20
N ALA A 69 20.09 17.47 4.87
CA ALA A 69 21.18 17.22 3.94
C ALA A 69 22.30 18.28 3.97
N ALA A 70 22.06 19.45 4.56
CA ALA A 70 23.05 20.51 4.76
C ALA A 70 23.87 20.30 6.06
N GLY A 71 23.50 19.32 6.90
CA GLY A 71 24.13 19.05 8.18
C GLY A 71 23.58 19.88 9.34
N ASP A 72 22.46 20.58 9.15
CA ASP A 72 21.78 21.27 10.24
C ASP A 72 21.01 20.29 11.12
N TYR A 73 21.03 20.54 12.42
CA TYR A 73 20.36 19.74 13.44
C TYR A 73 19.10 20.44 13.94
N PHE A 74 18.01 19.67 14.05
CA PHE A 74 16.74 20.11 14.61
C PHE A 74 16.37 19.14 15.72
N LEU A 75 15.95 19.66 16.87
CA LEU A 75 15.60 18.86 18.03
C LEU A 75 14.21 19.24 18.52
N SER A 76 13.30 18.28 18.49
CA SER A 76 11.94 18.40 19.01
C SER A 76 11.76 17.53 20.25
N ILE A 77 11.08 18.08 21.26
CA ILE A 77 10.63 17.36 22.45
C ILE A 77 9.10 17.31 22.35
N GLY A 78 8.53 16.13 22.12
CA GLY A 78 7.09 15.99 21.92
C GLY A 78 6.60 16.67 20.63
N ALA A 79 5.48 17.40 20.72
CA ALA A 79 4.81 18.05 19.59
C ALA A 79 5.25 19.50 19.33
N ASP A 80 6.33 19.95 19.97
CA ASP A 80 6.79 21.34 19.86
C ASP A 80 7.64 21.62 18.61
N GLU A 81 7.64 22.89 18.21
CA GLU A 81 8.27 23.45 17.01
C GLU A 81 9.73 23.03 16.82
N GLU A 82 10.07 22.56 15.62
CA GLU A 82 11.44 22.27 15.18
C GLU A 82 12.24 23.58 15.07
N LEU A 83 13.04 23.84 16.10
CA LEU A 83 14.01 24.94 16.08
C LEU A 83 15.33 24.43 15.52
N SER A 84 15.90 25.15 14.55
CA SER A 84 17.28 24.93 14.13
C SER A 84 18.20 25.25 15.31
N ILE A 85 18.92 24.26 15.81
CA ILE A 85 19.81 24.43 16.96
C ILE A 85 21.24 24.06 16.58
N SER A 86 22.20 24.76 17.18
CA SER A 86 23.61 24.44 16.99
C SER A 86 23.96 23.10 17.65
N GLU A 87 24.99 22.42 17.13
CA GLU A 87 25.46 21.12 17.64
C GLU A 87 25.70 21.11 19.17
N ALA A 88 26.30 22.19 19.70
CA ALA A 88 26.53 22.34 21.13
C ALA A 88 25.22 22.42 21.94
N GLU A 89 24.19 23.05 21.38
CA GLU A 89 22.87 23.16 22.01
C GLU A 89 22.10 21.83 21.93
N VAL A 90 22.28 21.04 20.86
CA VAL A 90 21.74 19.68 20.76
C VAL A 90 22.27 18.83 21.91
N ILE A 91 23.59 18.82 22.13
CA ILE A 91 24.23 18.04 23.19
C ILE A 91 23.71 18.48 24.56
N ARG A 92 23.61 19.80 24.79
CA ARG A 92 23.12 20.35 26.06
C ARG A 92 21.68 19.92 26.35
N ARG A 93 20.77 20.03 25.38
CA ARG A 93 19.36 19.65 25.55
C ARG A 93 19.17 18.14 25.67
N ALA A 94 19.89 17.35 24.89
CA ALA A 94 19.87 15.89 25.00
C ALA A 94 20.35 15.42 26.38
N GLN A 95 21.40 16.03 26.93
CA GLN A 95 21.89 15.71 28.28
C GLN A 95 20.87 16.04 29.37
N VAL A 96 20.12 17.12 29.23
CA VAL A 96 19.05 17.50 30.18
C VAL A 96 17.87 16.53 30.07
N ALA A 97 17.42 16.23 28.84
CA ALA A 97 16.29 15.34 28.60
C ALA A 97 16.55 13.88 29.03
N ILE A 98 17.78 13.39 28.86
CA ILE A 98 18.15 12.01 29.25
C ILE A 98 18.35 11.87 30.77
N ARG A 99 18.70 12.96 31.47
CA ARG A 99 18.91 12.95 32.94
C ARG A 99 17.63 13.22 33.75
N ALA A 100 16.53 13.60 33.11
CA ALA A 100 15.22 13.80 33.72
C ALA A 100 14.36 12.52 33.66
#